data_AF-A0A7W8C1U3-F1
#
_entry.id   AF-A0A7W8C1U3-F1
#
_cell.length_a   1.000
_cell.length_b   1.000
_cell.length_c   1.000
_cell.angle_alpha   90.00
_cell.angle_beta   90.00
_cell.angle_gamma   90.00
#
_symmetry.space_group_name_H-M   'P 1'
#
loop_
_entity.id
_entity.type
_entity.pdbx_description
1 polymer ?
#
loop_
_entity_poly.entity_id
_entity_poly.type
_entity_poly.pdbx_seq_one_letter_code
_entity_poly.pdbx_strand_id
1 'polypeptide(L)'
;MARKTVISESLLSIADISRHFSLPESTTRYYCKRFAPFIPSVGDGRRRRYRRETLDVIAAILEQMQKSRTAAAVEDSLLARFPRNALTLADSQPIQTMQAPVQDVFPSAALQLMERQTTALEGIAQLLHMVVERLPVTAGQPAANMAEENADLRQELDTLRLLLHSSEKTQQADLEQLRQWMGRMIRSKSAAMGSES
;
A
#
# COMPACT_ATOMS: atom_id res chain seq x y z
N MET A 1 20.80 33.58 4.40
CA MET A 1 19.81 33.59 5.49
C MET A 1 18.42 33.85 4.93
N ALA A 2 17.51 32.91 5.18
CA ALA A 2 16.04 32.99 5.21
C ALA A 2 15.27 33.65 4.05
N ARG A 3 14.76 32.82 3.12
CA ARG A 3 13.43 33.06 2.52
C ARG A 3 12.43 32.15 3.20
N LYS A 4 11.92 32.60 4.36
CA LYS A 4 10.72 32.07 4.99
C LYS A 4 9.53 32.70 4.27
N THR A 5 9.24 32.21 3.07
CA THR A 5 7.97 32.55 2.40
C THR A 5 6.86 31.85 3.15
N VAL A 6 5.95 32.68 3.65
CA VAL A 6 4.61 32.35 4.12
C VAL A 6 3.98 31.37 3.12
N ILE A 7 3.91 30.09 3.48
CA ILE A 7 3.26 29.07 2.66
C ILE A 7 1.95 28.72 3.37
N SER A 8 0.96 29.57 3.09
CA SER A 8 -0.45 29.33 3.36
C SER A 8 -0.88 28.04 2.68
N GLU A 9 -1.27 27.05 3.49
CA GLU A 9 -2.35 26.06 3.34
C GLU A 9 -2.84 25.68 1.92
N SER A 10 -1.92 25.57 0.95
CA SER A 10 -2.28 25.09 -0.38
C SER A 10 -2.49 23.59 -0.30
N LEU A 11 -3.75 23.19 -0.25
CA LEU A 11 -4.19 21.83 -0.41
C LEU A 11 -3.71 21.28 -1.77
N LEU A 12 -2.73 20.38 -1.76
CA LEU A 12 -2.16 19.74 -2.95
C LEU A 12 -3.07 18.62 -3.46
N SER A 13 -3.17 18.53 -4.79
CA SER A 13 -3.75 17.37 -5.48
C SER A 13 -2.70 16.26 -5.66
N ILE A 14 -3.14 15.03 -5.95
CA ILE A 14 -2.27 13.91 -6.31
C ILE A 14 -1.36 14.27 -7.50
N ALA A 15 -1.90 15.04 -8.45
CA ALA A 15 -1.15 15.52 -9.61
C ALA A 15 0.00 16.47 -9.21
N ASP A 16 -0.19 17.31 -8.18
CA ASP A 16 0.83 18.23 -7.71
C ASP A 16 1.97 17.48 -7.00
N ILE A 17 1.61 16.42 -6.25
CA ILE A 17 2.59 15.53 -5.60
C ILE A 17 3.40 14.75 -6.66
N SER A 18 2.73 14.22 -7.69
CA SER A 18 3.39 13.51 -8.80
C SER A 18 4.39 14.41 -9.53
N ARG A 19 4.03 15.66 -9.81
CA ARG A 19 4.93 16.67 -10.40
C ARG A 19 6.10 17.03 -9.49
N HIS A 20 5.87 17.13 -8.18
CA HIS A 20 6.90 17.52 -7.22
C HIS A 20 8.01 16.47 -7.09
N PHE A 21 7.66 15.18 -7.17
CA PHE A 21 8.61 14.07 -7.03
C PHE A 21 9.01 13.43 -8.37
N SER A 22 8.48 13.91 -9.50
CA SER A 22 8.66 13.29 -10.83
C SER A 22 8.33 11.80 -10.84
N LEU A 23 7.26 11.42 -10.13
CA LEU A 23 6.80 10.03 -10.01
C LEU A 23 5.55 9.79 -10.87
N PRO A 24 5.37 8.58 -11.44
CA PRO A 24 4.12 8.23 -12.12
C PRO A 24 2.92 8.41 -11.19
N GLU A 25 1.81 8.92 -11.74
CA GLU A 25 0.61 9.21 -10.95
C GLU A 25 0.07 7.95 -10.25
N SER A 26 0.17 6.79 -10.90
CA SER A 26 -0.19 5.49 -10.33
C SER A 26 0.64 5.14 -9.09
N THR A 27 1.95 5.40 -9.11
CA THR A 27 2.88 5.18 -8.00
C THR A 27 2.62 6.15 -6.86
N THR A 28 2.40 7.44 -7.16
CA THR A 28 2.02 8.44 -6.16
C THR A 28 0.70 8.09 -5.49
N ARG A 29 -0.29 7.67 -6.27
CA ARG A 29 -1.59 7.19 -5.79
C ARG A 29 -1.46 5.95 -4.91
N TYR A 30 -0.60 5.01 -5.30
CA TYR A 30 -0.30 3.81 -4.51
C TYR A 30 0.24 4.17 -3.12
N TYR A 31 1.25 5.05 -3.04
CA TYR A 31 1.81 5.49 -1.76
C TYR A 31 0.81 6.27 -0.92
N CYS A 32 0.02 7.16 -1.53
CA CYS A 32 -1.01 7.92 -0.82
C CYS A 32 -2.13 7.01 -0.27
N LYS A 33 -2.46 5.91 -0.94
CA LYS A 33 -3.44 4.92 -0.48
C LYS A 33 -2.86 4.04 0.64
N ARG A 34 -1.62 3.56 0.47
CA ARG A 34 -0.96 2.64 1.41
C ARG A 34 -0.61 3.32 2.73
N PHE A 35 -0.14 4.56 2.68
CA PHE A 35 0.27 5.33 3.85
C PHE A 35 -0.73 6.41 4.25
N ALA A 36 -2.00 6.23 3.87
CA ALA A 36 -3.12 7.06 4.31
C ALA A 36 -3.15 7.36 5.84
N PRO A 37 -2.80 6.43 6.77
CA PRO A 37 -2.80 6.76 8.21
C PRO A 37 -1.71 7.75 8.65
N PHE A 38 -0.67 7.97 7.84
CA PHE A 38 0.41 8.90 8.13
C PHE A 38 0.28 10.22 7.37
N ILE A 39 -0.57 10.25 6.34
CA ILE A 39 -0.69 11.38 5.44
C ILE A 39 -1.81 12.31 5.92
N PRO A 40 -1.52 13.60 6.22
CA PRO A 40 -2.53 14.55 6.64
C PRO A 40 -3.39 14.95 5.44
N SER A 41 -4.51 14.25 5.25
CA SER A 41 -5.49 14.53 4.21
C SER A 41 -6.69 15.31 4.77
N VAL A 42 -7.18 16.27 3.99
CA VAL A 42 -8.38 17.04 4.25
C VAL A 42 -9.38 16.71 3.13
N GLY A 43 -10.55 16.20 3.51
CA GLY A 43 -11.64 15.82 2.60
C GLY A 43 -11.81 14.30 2.41
N ASP A 44 -13.06 13.88 2.20
CA ASP A 44 -13.44 12.47 2.05
C ASP A 44 -13.62 12.06 0.58
N GLY A 45 -13.36 10.78 0.27
CA GLY A 45 -13.59 10.16 -1.03
C GLY A 45 -12.85 10.80 -2.21
N ARG A 46 -13.60 11.20 -3.26
CA ARG A 46 -13.07 11.68 -4.55
C ARG A 46 -12.47 13.09 -4.50
N ARG A 47 -12.67 13.84 -3.41
CA ARG A 47 -12.15 15.19 -3.20
C ARG A 47 -11.06 15.26 -2.13
N ARG A 48 -10.32 14.17 -1.91
CA ARG A 48 -9.14 14.16 -1.04
C ARG A 48 -8.13 15.19 -1.49
N ARG A 49 -7.84 16.12 -0.58
CA ARG A 49 -6.77 17.09 -0.74
C ARG A 49 -5.70 16.82 0.31
N TYR A 50 -4.45 17.04 -0.06
CA TYR A 50 -3.30 16.69 0.76
C TYR A 50 -2.66 17.96 1.30
N ARG A 51 -2.36 18.01 2.60
CA ARG A 51 -1.57 19.11 3.14
C ARG A 51 -0.14 19.02 2.63
N ARG A 52 0.60 20.13 2.60
CA ARG A 52 2.02 20.14 2.19
C ARG A 52 2.91 19.24 3.06
N GLU A 53 2.53 19.03 4.32
CA GLU A 53 3.13 18.03 5.23
C GLU A 53 3.16 16.60 4.63
N THR A 54 2.27 16.30 3.67
CA THR A 54 2.28 15.04 2.91
C THR A 54 3.55 14.85 2.10
N LEU A 55 4.14 15.94 1.60
CA LEU A 55 5.37 15.88 0.83
C LEU A 55 6.53 15.38 1.70
N ASP A 56 6.57 15.79 2.98
CA ASP A 56 7.61 15.36 3.92
C ASP A 56 7.49 13.86 4.23
N VAL A 57 6.25 13.37 4.38
CA VAL A 57 5.96 11.93 4.56
C VAL A 57 6.36 11.13 3.33
N ILE A 58 6.04 11.61 2.12
CA ILE A 58 6.41 10.94 0.87
C ILE A 58 7.92 10.95 0.64
N ALA A 59 8.60 12.06 0.95
CA ALA A 59 10.06 12.13 0.89
C ALA A 59 10.71 11.12 1.85
N ALA A 60 10.18 10.99 3.07
CA ALA A 60 10.64 9.99 4.03
C ALA A 60 10.37 8.56 3.56
N ILE A 61 9.22 8.28 2.94
CA ILE A 61 8.92 6.97 2.33
C ILE A 61 9.94 6.63 1.25
N LEU A 62 10.25 7.58 0.36
CA LEU A 62 11.20 7.36 -0.74
C LEU A 62 12.62 7.12 -0.21
N GLU A 63 13.06 7.89 0.79
CA GLU A 63 14.37 7.71 1.43
C GLU A 63 14.48 6.33 2.11
N GLN A 64 13.41 5.91 2.79
CA GLN A 64 13.36 4.61 3.46
C GLN A 64 13.19 3.45 2.49
N MET A 65 12.50 3.62 1.37
CA MET A 65 12.43 2.61 0.30
C MET A 65 13.80 2.39 -0.36
N GLN A 66 14.66 3.42 -0.44
CA GLN A 66 16.04 3.28 -0.92
C GLN A 66 16.94 2.54 0.07
N LYS A 67 16.71 2.70 1.38
CA LYS A 67 17.51 2.05 2.45
C LYS A 67 17.02 0.66 2.82
N SER A 68 15.71 0.46 2.81
CA SER A 68 15.02 -0.72 3.34
C SER A 68 14.10 -1.24 2.24
N ARG A 69 14.52 -2.34 1.58
CA ARG A 69 13.82 -2.93 0.42
C ARG A 69 12.38 -3.39 0.71
N THR A 70 11.94 -3.37 1.96
CA THR A 70 10.67 -3.92 2.42
C THR A 70 9.73 -2.83 2.94
N ALA A 71 8.54 -2.74 2.36
CA ALA A 71 7.52 -1.73 2.72
C ALA A 71 7.09 -1.76 4.20
N ALA A 72 7.17 -2.92 4.86
CA ALA A 72 6.86 -3.07 6.28
C ALA A 72 7.88 -2.34 7.20
N ALA A 73 9.16 -2.34 6.83
CA ALA A 73 10.21 -1.62 7.58
C ALA A 73 10.07 -0.10 7.43
N VAL A 74 9.55 0.34 6.28
CA VAL A 74 9.22 1.75 6.02
C VAL A 74 8.06 2.19 6.91
N GLU A 75 7.04 1.34 7.09
CA GLU A 75 5.89 1.60 7.96
C GLU A 75 6.30 1.73 9.44
N ASP A 76 7.19 0.85 9.92
CA ASP A 76 7.71 0.90 11.29
C ASP A 76 8.59 2.15 11.53
N SER A 77 9.40 2.52 10.55
CA SER A 77 10.19 3.76 10.59
C SER A 77 9.32 5.03 10.55
N LEU A 78 8.19 4.99 9.84
CA LEU A 78 7.21 6.08 9.81
C LEU A 78 6.45 6.19 11.14
N LEU A 79 6.11 5.06 11.77
CA LEU A 79 5.51 5.00 13.11
C LEU A 79 6.39 5.64 14.17
N ALA A 80 7.70 5.43 14.09
CA ALA A 80 8.66 6.00 15.04
C ALA A 80 8.91 7.51 14.85
N ARG A 81 8.65 8.05 13.65
CA ARG A 81 9.12 9.40 13.24
C ARG A 81 8.01 10.42 13.02
N PHE A 82 6.79 9.98 12.76
CA PHE A 82 5.63 10.86 12.58
C PHE A 82 4.49 10.46 13.53
N PRO A 83 3.93 11.38 14.33
CA PRO A 83 2.73 11.10 15.10
C PRO A 83 1.58 10.76 14.13
N ARG A 84 0.92 9.60 14.35
CA ARG A 84 -0.21 9.14 13.53
C ARG A 84 -1.25 10.25 13.39
N ASN A 85 -1.71 10.51 12.17
CA ASN A 85 -2.66 11.59 11.90
C ASN A 85 -4.00 11.29 12.60
N ALA A 86 -4.30 12.03 13.69
CA ALA A 86 -5.49 11.83 14.52
C ALA A 86 -6.83 12.12 13.80
N LEU A 87 -6.81 12.70 12.59
CA LEU A 87 -8.02 12.99 11.81
C LEU A 87 -8.67 11.74 11.20
N THR A 88 -7.98 10.59 11.16
CA THR A 88 -8.58 9.29 10.79
C THR A 88 -9.18 8.53 11.99
N LEU A 89 -9.11 9.09 13.19
CA LEU A 89 -9.52 8.44 14.45
C LEU A 89 -10.44 9.34 15.28
N ALA A 90 -11.25 10.17 14.63
CA ALA A 90 -12.25 11.04 15.27
C ALA A 90 -13.42 10.28 15.95
N ASP A 91 -13.16 9.07 16.50
CA ASP A 91 -14.02 8.34 17.43
C ASP A 91 -13.29 7.95 18.72
N SER A 92 -12.21 8.64 19.10
CA SER A 92 -11.57 8.40 20.40
C SER A 92 -11.26 9.72 21.10
N GLN A 93 -12.27 10.25 21.79
CA GLN A 93 -12.11 11.38 22.68
C GLN A 93 -11.18 11.03 23.86
N PRO A 94 -10.40 12.01 24.37
CA PRO A 94 -9.43 11.81 25.43
C PRO A 94 -10.08 11.98 26.81
N ILE A 95 -9.65 11.19 27.81
CA ILE A 95 -9.96 11.50 29.21
C ILE A 95 -8.65 11.91 29.91
N GLN A 96 -8.50 13.22 30.11
CA GLN A 96 -7.73 13.78 31.22
C GLN A 96 -8.60 13.71 32.48
N THR A 97 -8.05 13.29 33.63
CA THR A 97 -7.70 14.20 34.76
C THR A 97 -7.44 13.43 36.08
N MET A 98 -6.28 13.75 36.65
CA MET A 98 -6.00 14.10 38.05
C MET A 98 -5.83 13.03 39.16
N GLN A 99 -4.84 13.35 40.02
CA GLN A 99 -4.28 12.60 41.15
C GLN A 99 -5.09 12.77 42.46
N ALA A 100 -5.13 11.69 43.27
CA ALA A 100 -5.10 11.55 44.76
C ALA A 100 -6.19 12.27 45.63
N PRO A 101 -6.62 11.73 46.81
CA PRO A 101 -5.83 10.93 47.76
C PRO A 101 -6.49 9.64 48.32
N VAL A 102 -5.65 8.88 49.01
CA VAL A 102 -5.92 7.69 49.81
C VAL A 102 -6.67 8.02 51.11
N GLN A 103 -7.72 7.25 51.44
CA GLN A 103 -8.04 6.81 52.81
C GLN A 103 -9.27 5.84 52.83
N ASP A 104 -9.01 4.60 53.27
CA ASP A 104 -9.89 3.66 53.98
C ASP A 104 -11.34 3.40 53.50
N VAL A 105 -11.51 2.76 52.33
CA VAL A 105 -12.84 2.25 51.89
C VAL A 105 -12.75 0.82 51.34
N PHE A 106 -11.95 -0.06 51.95
CA PHE A 106 -11.55 -1.32 51.30
C PHE A 106 -12.57 -2.48 51.20
N PRO A 107 -13.77 -2.49 51.84
CA PRO A 107 -14.81 -3.47 51.47
C PRO A 107 -15.87 -2.90 50.51
N SER A 108 -16.28 -1.64 50.68
CA SER A 108 -17.35 -1.04 49.86
C SER A 108 -16.84 -0.56 48.49
N ALA A 109 -15.61 -0.02 48.41
CA ALA A 109 -15.02 0.34 47.13
C ALA A 109 -14.72 -0.90 46.27
N ALA A 110 -14.41 -2.04 46.89
CA ALA A 110 -14.24 -3.32 46.18
C ALA A 110 -15.56 -3.83 45.61
N LEU A 111 -16.66 -3.78 46.38
CA LEU A 111 -18.00 -4.13 45.88
C LEU A 111 -18.46 -3.16 44.78
N GLN A 112 -18.25 -1.85 44.95
CA GLN A 112 -18.57 -0.85 43.93
C GLN A 112 -17.71 -1.02 42.67
N LEU A 113 -16.43 -1.42 42.81
CA LEU A 113 -15.55 -1.70 41.69
C LEU A 113 -16.02 -2.96 40.94
N MET A 114 -16.40 -4.03 41.65
CA MET A 114 -16.95 -5.24 41.04
C MET A 114 -18.26 -4.95 40.33
N GLU A 115 -19.19 -4.21 40.96
CA GLU A 115 -20.45 -3.80 40.35
C GLU A 115 -20.21 -2.96 39.08
N ARG A 116 -19.28 -2.00 39.15
CA ARG A 116 -18.90 -1.16 38.01
C ARG A 116 -18.20 -1.96 36.91
N GLN A 117 -17.43 -3.00 37.26
CA GLN A 117 -16.83 -3.93 36.30
C GLN A 117 -17.89 -4.80 35.62
N THR A 118 -18.90 -5.30 36.35
CA THR A 118 -20.01 -6.07 35.77
C THR A 118 -20.79 -5.25 34.75
N THR A 119 -21.15 -4.01 35.10
CA THR A 119 -21.84 -3.10 34.18
C THR A 119 -20.98 -2.75 32.95
N ALA A 120 -19.66 -2.62 33.12
CA ALA A 120 -18.76 -2.40 32.00
C ALA A 120 -18.68 -3.61 31.07
N LEU A 121 -18.64 -4.83 31.61
CA LEU A 121 -18.66 -6.08 30.83
C LEU A 121 -19.97 -6.25 30.06
N GLU A 122 -21.11 -5.95 30.69
CA GLU A 122 -22.42 -5.98 30.02
C GLU A 122 -22.51 -4.94 28.89
N GLY A 123 -21.98 -3.73 29.11
CA GLY A 123 -21.91 -2.70 28.07
C GLY A 123 -21.01 -3.12 26.89
N ILE A 124 -19.86 -3.74 27.15
CA ILE A 124 -18.98 -4.28 26.10
C ILE A 124 -19.69 -5.40 25.33
N ALA A 125 -20.40 -6.30 26.02
CA ALA A 125 -21.14 -7.38 25.38
C ALA A 125 -22.25 -6.84 24.46
N GLN A 126 -22.98 -5.81 24.90
CA GLN A 126 -24.03 -5.17 24.09
C GLN A 126 -23.44 -4.42 22.89
N LEU A 127 -22.29 -3.73 23.05
CA LEU A 127 -21.58 -3.10 21.94
C LEU A 127 -21.06 -4.15 20.94
N LEU A 128 -20.49 -5.25 21.41
CA LEU A 128 -20.06 -6.35 20.54
C LEU A 128 -21.24 -6.96 19.79
N HIS A 129 -22.39 -7.15 20.44
CA HIS A 129 -23.59 -7.66 19.78
C HIS A 129 -24.11 -6.70 18.71
N MET A 130 -24.09 -5.39 18.99
CA MET A 130 -24.45 -4.38 17.99
C MET A 130 -23.44 -4.28 16.85
N VAL A 131 -22.14 -4.47 17.11
CA VAL A 131 -21.11 -4.51 16.06
C VAL A 131 -21.29 -5.73 15.18
N VAL A 132 -21.61 -6.89 15.75
CA VAL A 132 -21.90 -8.13 15.01
C VAL A 132 -23.16 -7.99 14.15
N GLU A 133 -24.23 -7.37 14.68
CA GLU A 133 -25.46 -7.09 13.93
C GLU A 133 -25.28 -6.00 12.85
N ARG A 134 -24.39 -5.02 13.10
CA ARG A 134 -24.09 -3.90 12.19
C ARG A 134 -22.97 -4.21 11.19
N LEU A 135 -22.30 -5.35 11.31
CA LEU A 135 -21.42 -5.89 10.29
C LEU A 135 -22.31 -6.50 9.20
N PRO A 136 -22.56 -5.79 8.08
CA PRO A 136 -23.17 -6.47 6.95
C PRO A 136 -22.21 -7.60 6.52
N VAL A 137 -22.76 -8.66 5.94
CA VAL A 137 -22.03 -9.78 5.28
C VAL A 137 -20.97 -9.29 4.25
N THR A 138 -20.91 -7.99 3.99
CA THR A 138 -19.91 -7.25 3.20
C THR A 138 -18.48 -7.31 3.73
N ALA A 139 -18.16 -7.91 4.88
CA ALA A 139 -16.76 -8.24 5.20
C ALA A 139 -16.26 -9.46 4.40
N GLY A 140 -17.16 -10.37 4.00
CA GLY A 140 -16.83 -11.56 3.18
C GLY A 140 -16.80 -11.29 1.67
N GLN A 141 -17.62 -10.36 1.18
CA GLN A 141 -17.74 -10.05 -0.25
C GLN A 141 -16.50 -9.40 -0.91
N PRO A 142 -15.79 -8.43 -0.33
CA PRO A 142 -14.57 -7.89 -0.94
C PRO A 142 -13.42 -8.90 -0.90
N ALA A 143 -13.41 -9.82 0.08
CA ALA A 143 -12.44 -10.91 0.12
C ALA A 143 -12.74 -11.98 -0.94
N ALA A 144 -14.01 -12.32 -1.16
CA ALA A 144 -14.44 -13.25 -2.21
C ALA A 144 -14.16 -12.69 -3.61
N ASN A 145 -14.55 -11.44 -3.89
CA ASN A 145 -14.28 -10.79 -5.17
C ASN A 145 -12.78 -10.66 -5.44
N MET A 146 -11.99 -10.30 -4.42
CA MET A 146 -10.54 -10.21 -4.56
C MET A 146 -9.89 -11.60 -4.72
N ALA A 147 -10.48 -12.65 -4.18
CA ALA A 147 -10.00 -14.03 -4.38
C ALA A 147 -10.28 -14.52 -5.80
N GLU A 148 -11.46 -14.21 -6.35
CA GLU A 148 -11.81 -14.48 -7.76
C GLU A 148 -10.90 -13.70 -8.71
N GLU A 149 -10.74 -12.39 -8.52
CA GLU A 149 -9.82 -11.57 -9.33
C GLU A 149 -8.38 -12.10 -9.27
N ASN A 150 -7.91 -12.58 -8.12
CA ASN A 150 -6.58 -13.19 -8.01
C ASN A 150 -6.49 -14.54 -8.73
N ALA A 151 -7.57 -15.32 -8.79
CA ALA A 151 -7.59 -16.58 -9.53
C ALA A 151 -7.53 -16.31 -11.04
N ASP A 152 -8.30 -15.34 -11.53
CA ASP A 152 -8.30 -14.93 -12.93
C ASP A 152 -6.94 -14.39 -13.37
N LEU A 153 -6.33 -13.50 -12.58
CA LEU A 153 -4.99 -12.97 -12.87
C LEU A 153 -3.92 -14.06 -12.91
N ARG A 154 -4.03 -15.10 -12.08
CA ARG A 154 -3.10 -16.25 -12.12
C ARG A 154 -3.27 -17.05 -13.40
N GLN A 155 -4.52 -17.28 -13.81
CA GLN A 155 -4.81 -17.99 -15.05
C GLN A 155 -4.33 -17.20 -16.29
N GLU A 156 -4.50 -15.88 -16.30
CA GLU A 156 -3.96 -15.01 -17.34
C GLU A 156 -2.43 -15.06 -17.39
N LEU A 157 -1.75 -15.00 -16.22
CA LEU A 157 -0.29 -15.12 -16.15
C LEU A 157 0.22 -16.45 -16.70
N ASP A 158 -0.44 -17.56 -16.38
CA ASP A 158 -0.06 -18.87 -16.89
C ASP A 158 -0.30 -18.98 -18.40
N THR A 159 -1.38 -18.38 -18.90
CA THR A 159 -1.65 -18.28 -20.33
C THR A 159 -0.56 -17.47 -21.05
N LEU A 160 -0.19 -16.30 -20.50
CA LEU A 160 0.87 -15.46 -21.07
C LEU A 160 2.23 -16.15 -21.05
N ARG A 161 2.55 -16.89 -19.98
CA ARG A 161 3.79 -17.70 -19.92
C ARG A 161 3.82 -18.76 -21.01
N LEU A 162 2.70 -19.43 -21.25
CA LEU A 162 2.59 -20.45 -22.29
C LEU A 162 2.75 -19.84 -23.70
N LEU A 163 2.13 -18.68 -23.93
CA LEU A 163 2.28 -17.94 -25.19
C LEU A 163 3.71 -17.42 -25.40
N LEU A 164 4.36 -16.93 -24.34
CA LEU A 164 5.74 -16.48 -24.42
C LEU A 164 6.66 -17.66 -24.76
N HIS A 165 6.50 -18.79 -24.06
CA HIS A 165 7.31 -19.97 -24.30
C HIS A 165 7.08 -20.54 -25.72
N SER A 166 5.85 -20.53 -26.22
CA SER A 166 5.57 -20.97 -27.59
C SER A 166 6.19 -20.03 -28.62
N SER A 167 6.07 -18.70 -28.41
CA SER A 167 6.70 -17.69 -29.25
C SER A 167 8.22 -17.82 -29.27
N GLU A 168 8.85 -17.98 -28.12
CA GLU A 168 10.30 -18.16 -28.01
C GLU A 168 10.75 -19.41 -28.77
N LYS A 169 10.02 -20.53 -28.61
CA LYS A 169 10.32 -21.77 -29.33
C LYS A 169 10.22 -21.59 -30.85
N THR A 170 9.22 -20.86 -31.33
CA THR A 170 9.08 -20.54 -32.76
C THR A 170 10.25 -19.66 -33.24
N GLN A 171 10.64 -18.64 -32.49
CA GLN A 171 11.79 -17.80 -32.82
C GLN A 171 13.11 -18.59 -32.88
N GLN A 172 13.32 -19.51 -31.93
CA GLN A 172 14.49 -20.38 -31.94
C GLN A 172 14.51 -21.30 -33.17
N ALA A 173 13.36 -21.85 -33.55
CA ALA A 173 13.25 -22.66 -34.76
C ALA A 173 13.57 -21.85 -36.03
N ASP A 174 13.04 -20.63 -36.14
CA ASP A 174 13.30 -19.74 -37.28
C ASP A 174 14.78 -19.36 -37.39
N LEU A 175 15.43 -19.04 -36.27
CA LEU A 175 16.86 -18.75 -36.23
C LEU A 175 17.71 -19.95 -36.65
N GLU A 176 17.34 -21.16 -36.23
CA GLU A 176 18.03 -22.38 -36.63
C GLU A 176 17.85 -22.65 -38.14
N GLN A 177 16.66 -22.40 -38.69
CA GLN A 177 16.45 -22.47 -40.14
C GLN A 177 17.32 -21.46 -40.91
N LEU A 178 17.41 -20.21 -40.44
CA LEU A 178 18.29 -19.20 -41.02
C LEU A 178 19.76 -19.63 -40.98
N ARG A 179 20.21 -20.18 -39.84
CA ARG A 179 21.57 -20.71 -39.69
C ARG A 179 21.86 -21.82 -40.70
N GLN A 180 20.93 -22.77 -40.84
CA GLN A 180 21.06 -23.87 -41.81
C GLN A 180 21.05 -23.37 -43.25
N TRP A 181 20.22 -22.38 -43.57
CA TRP A 181 20.16 -21.77 -44.90
C TRP A 181 21.46 -21.02 -45.23
N MET A 182 21.96 -20.18 -44.33
CA MET A 182 23.26 -19.50 -44.49
C MET A 182 24.41 -20.50 -44.64
N GLY A 183 24.43 -21.56 -43.82
CA GLY A 183 25.44 -22.61 -43.93
C GLY A 183 25.41 -23.33 -45.29
N ARG A 184 24.22 -23.56 -45.85
CA ARG A 184 24.07 -24.09 -47.22
C ARG A 184 24.57 -23.12 -48.28
N MET A 185 24.23 -21.83 -48.18
CA MET A 185 24.71 -20.82 -49.13
C MET A 185 26.24 -20.71 -49.12
N ILE A 186 26.87 -20.66 -47.95
CA ILE A 186 28.33 -20.59 -47.83
C ILE A 186 28.99 -21.81 -48.50
N ARG A 187 28.48 -23.02 -48.23
CA ARG A 187 28.98 -24.25 -48.88
C ARG A 187 28.77 -24.26 -50.39
N SER A 188 27.62 -23.78 -50.87
CA SER A 188 27.37 -23.67 -52.31
C SER A 188 28.30 -22.67 -52.99
N LYS A 189 28.61 -21.55 -52.33
CA LYS A 189 29.52 -20.53 -52.83
C LYS A 189 30.98 -21.00 -52.82
N SER A 190 31.41 -21.72 -51.78
CA SER A 190 32.75 -22.32 -51.74
C SER A 190 32.94 -23.42 -52.79
N ALA A 191 31.89 -24.21 -53.07
CA ALA A 191 31.92 -25.23 -54.12
C ALA A 191 32.00 -24.61 -55.53
N ALA A 192 31.31 -23.50 -55.77
CA ALA A 192 31.39 -22.76 -57.03
C ALA A 192 32.80 -22.19 -57.27
N MET A 193 33.43 -21.59 -56.25
CA MET A 193 34.80 -21.03 -56.38
C MET A 193 35.88 -22.10 -56.51
N GLY A 194 35.69 -23.31 -55.97
CA GLY A 194 36.64 -24.41 -56.10
C GLY A 194 36.60 -25.16 -57.45
N SER A 195 35.58 -24.90 -58.29
CA SER A 195 35.44 -25.53 -59.61
C SER A 195 36.02 -24.69 -60.76
N GLU A 196 36.49 -23.46 -60.48
CA GLU A 196 37.06 -22.51 -61.47
C GLU A 196 38.61 -22.46 -61.44
N SER A 197 39.28 -23.42 -60.79
CA SER A 197 40.76 -23.51 -60.70
C SER A 197 41.29 -24.82 -61.27
#